data_AF-A0A3S4DP75-F1
#
_entry.id   AF-A0A3S4DP75-F1
#
_cell.length_a   1.000
_cell.length_b   1.000
_cell.length_c   1.000
_cell.angle_alpha   90.00
_cell.angle_beta   90.00
_cell.angle_gamma   90.00
#
_symmetry.space_group_name_H-M   'P 1'
#
loop_
_entity.id
_entity.type
_entity.pdbx_description
1 polymer ?
#
loop_
_entity_poly.entity_id
_entity_poly.type
_entity_poly.pdbx_seq_one_letter_code
_entity_poly.pdbx_strand_id
1 'polypeptide(L)'
;MAKGKYALGFQQVSELLPVPGVTFIGELPEELQHITRFAGAVTANAQHRQAGKALLDFLSSAEVQNTIRATGMRSVQAERPVKPRDTVQ
;
A
#
# COMPACT_ATOMS: atom_id res chain seq x y z
N MET A 1 -10.06 -1.27 17.16
CA MET A 1 -10.13 -2.62 17.79
C MET A 1 -9.39 -2.71 19.13
N ALA A 2 -8.33 -1.94 19.38
CA ALA A 2 -7.47 -2.02 20.57
C ALA A 2 -8.07 -1.49 21.91
N LYS A 3 -9.27 -1.94 22.29
CA LYS A 3 -9.89 -1.64 23.61
C LYS A 3 -10.02 -2.88 24.51
N GLY A 4 -9.26 -3.95 24.22
CA GLY A 4 -9.25 -5.19 25.03
C GLY A 4 -10.54 -6.02 25.01
N LYS A 5 -11.50 -5.70 24.13
CA LYS A 5 -12.80 -6.39 24.04
C LYS A 5 -12.84 -7.53 23.01
N TYR A 6 -11.80 -7.70 22.21
CA TYR A 6 -11.74 -8.68 21.13
C TYR A 6 -10.39 -9.40 21.16
N ALA A 7 -10.42 -10.73 21.05
CA ALA A 7 -9.22 -11.57 21.06
C ALA A 7 -8.54 -11.66 19.68
N LEU A 8 -9.29 -11.41 18.59
CA LEU A 8 -8.82 -11.48 17.21
C LEU A 8 -9.56 -10.44 16.36
N GLY A 9 -8.87 -9.92 15.34
CA GLY A 9 -9.46 -9.01 14.36
C GLY A 9 -8.68 -9.03 13.05
N PHE A 10 -9.34 -8.63 11.97
CA PHE A 10 -8.76 -8.50 10.64
C PHE A 10 -8.69 -7.02 10.27
N GLN A 11 -7.49 -6.54 9.93
CA GLN A 11 -7.24 -5.17 9.46
C GLN A 11 -6.10 -5.15 8.45
N GLN A 12 -6.00 -4.06 7.71
CA GLN A 12 -4.89 -3.83 6.80
C GLN A 12 -3.57 -3.84 7.59
N VAL A 13 -2.54 -4.51 7.06
CA VAL A 13 -1.23 -4.63 7.72
C VAL A 13 -0.63 -3.25 7.98
N SER A 14 -0.77 -2.32 7.03
CA SER A 14 -0.33 -0.93 7.15
C SER A 14 -0.99 -0.16 8.31
N GLU A 15 -2.20 -0.55 8.71
CA GLU A 15 -2.91 0.03 9.85
C GLU A 15 -2.64 -0.70 11.17
N LEU A 16 -2.11 -1.94 11.12
CA LEU A 16 -1.84 -2.75 12.30
C LEU A 16 -0.44 -2.54 12.87
N LEU A 17 0.59 -2.50 12.01
CA LEU A 17 1.98 -2.38 12.44
C LEU A 17 2.26 -1.15 13.34
N PRO A 18 1.60 0.01 13.14
CA PRO A 18 1.84 1.18 14.00
C PRO A 18 1.08 1.16 15.33
N VAL A 19 0.14 0.23 15.55
CA VAL A 19 -0.78 0.25 16.71
C VAL A 19 -0.11 -0.36 17.94
N PRO A 20 0.05 0.39 19.05
CA PRO A 20 0.55 -0.19 20.30
C PRO A 20 -0.44 -1.21 20.88
N GLY A 21 0.08 -2.31 21.43
CA GLY A 21 -0.72 -3.30 22.16
C GLY A 21 -1.46 -4.34 21.31
N VAL A 22 -1.17 -4.41 20.01
CA VAL A 22 -1.61 -5.53 19.15
C VAL A 22 -0.41 -6.39 18.76
N THR A 23 -0.63 -7.70 18.60
CA THR A 23 0.37 -8.62 18.06
C THR A 23 -0.04 -8.99 16.64
N PHE A 24 0.81 -8.69 15.66
CA PHE A 24 0.61 -9.14 14.29
C PHE A 24 1.05 -10.60 14.16
N ILE A 25 0.12 -11.49 13.81
CA ILE A 25 0.36 -12.95 13.76
C ILE A 25 0.57 -13.49 12.34
N GLY A 26 0.36 -12.67 11.31
CA GLY A 26 0.51 -13.06 9.92
C GLY A 26 -0.62 -12.53 9.03
N GLU A 27 -0.46 -12.74 7.73
CA GLU A 27 -1.46 -12.40 6.72
C GLU A 27 -2.40 -13.58 6.46
N LEU A 28 -3.59 -13.29 5.94
CA LEU A 28 -4.49 -14.32 5.42
C LEU A 28 -3.87 -15.03 4.21
N PRO A 29 -4.32 -16.25 3.87
CA PRO A 29 -4.01 -16.88 2.58
C PRO A 29 -4.34 -15.93 1.41
N GLU A 30 -3.53 -15.95 0.34
CA GLU A 30 -3.60 -15.00 -0.77
C GLU A 30 -5.01 -14.91 -1.38
N GLU A 31 -5.69 -16.04 -1.52
CA GLU A 31 -7.05 -16.14 -2.07
C GLU A 31 -8.11 -15.44 -1.22
N LEU A 32 -7.80 -15.20 0.05
CA LEU A 32 -8.66 -14.56 1.04
C LEU A 32 -8.20 -13.14 1.39
N GLN A 33 -7.07 -12.68 0.85
CA GLN A 33 -6.57 -11.34 1.09
C GLN A 33 -7.36 -10.30 0.29
N HIS A 34 -7.89 -9.30 0.99
CA HIS A 34 -8.39 -8.08 0.37
C HIS A 34 -7.25 -7.08 0.20
N ILE A 35 -6.62 -7.10 -0.98
CA ILE A 35 -5.52 -6.20 -1.31
C ILE A 35 -6.08 -4.85 -1.80
N THR A 36 -5.78 -3.79 -1.07
CA THR A 36 -6.02 -2.41 -1.53
C THR A 36 -4.80 -1.93 -2.32
N ARG A 37 -5.00 -1.65 -3.62
CA ARG A 37 -3.96 -1.09 -4.48
C ARG A 37 -4.01 0.43 -4.45
N PHE A 38 -2.86 1.04 -4.22
CA PHE A 38 -2.66 2.48 -4.34
C PHE A 38 -1.93 2.80 -5.63
N ALA A 39 -2.35 3.87 -6.31
CA ALA A 39 -1.70 4.37 -7.51
C ALA A 39 -1.46 5.88 -7.38
N GLY A 40 -0.29 6.35 -7.81
CA GLY A 40 0.03 7.77 -7.92
C GLY A 40 0.02 8.20 -9.38
N ALA A 41 -0.49 9.40 -9.66
CA ALA A 41 -0.50 9.98 -11.00
C ALA A 41 -0.23 11.48 -10.94
N VAL A 42 0.47 12.00 -11.96
CA VAL A 42 0.59 13.44 -12.22
C VAL A 42 -0.56 13.83 -13.13
N THR A 43 -1.39 14.78 -12.71
CA THR A 43 -2.55 15.20 -13.50
C THR A 43 -2.14 15.97 -14.74
N ALA A 44 -2.97 15.90 -15.78
CA ALA A 44 -2.72 16.54 -17.06
C ALA A 44 -2.48 18.05 -16.93
N ASN A 45 -3.03 18.73 -15.90
CA ASN A 45 -2.92 20.18 -15.70
C ASN A 45 -2.04 20.57 -14.49
N ALA A 46 -1.22 19.65 -13.96
CA ALA A 46 -0.38 19.97 -12.81
C ALA A 46 0.61 21.10 -13.13
N GLN A 47 0.71 22.10 -12.24
CA GLN A 47 1.65 23.21 -12.38
C GLN A 47 3.12 22.73 -12.34
N HIS A 48 3.39 21.66 -11.59
CA HIS A 48 4.74 21.11 -11.39
C HIS A 48 4.86 19.66 -11.87
N ARG A 49 4.56 19.39 -13.16
CA ARG A 49 4.57 18.01 -13.70
C ARG A 49 5.90 17.27 -13.49
N GLN A 50 7.03 17.95 -13.73
CA GLN A 50 8.35 17.32 -13.60
C GLN A 50 8.65 16.91 -12.16
N ALA A 51 8.38 17.79 -11.19
CA ALA A 51 8.56 17.49 -9.77
C ALA A 51 7.62 16.36 -9.31
N GLY A 52 6.36 16.38 -9.75
CA GLY A 52 5.42 15.29 -9.49
C GLY A 52 5.91 13.95 -10.04
N LYS A 53 6.46 13.94 -11.26
CA LYS A 53 7.04 12.73 -11.84
C LYS A 53 8.25 12.26 -11.04
N ALA A 54 9.17 13.16 -10.68
CA ALA A 54 10.35 12.84 -9.89
C ALA A 54 9.98 12.23 -8.52
N LEU A 55 8.91 12.71 -7.88
CA LEU A 55 8.39 12.11 -6.66
C LEU A 55 7.90 10.67 -6.87
N LEU A 56 7.12 10.42 -7.92
CA LEU A 56 6.63 9.06 -8.23
C LEU A 56 7.77 8.11 -8.62
N ASP A 57 8.77 8.61 -9.37
CA ASP A 57 9.98 7.87 -9.70
C ASP A 57 10.77 7.51 -8.43
N PHE A 58 10.91 8.45 -7.49
CA PHE A 58 11.55 8.21 -6.19
C PHE A 58 10.81 7.17 -5.36
N LEU A 59 9.48 7.29 -5.24
CA LEU A 59 8.63 6.34 -4.51
C LEU A 59 8.64 4.92 -5.10
N SER A 60 8.97 4.78 -6.39
CA SER A 60 9.11 3.48 -7.05
C SER A 60 10.55 2.97 -7.13
N SER A 61 11.53 3.76 -6.68
CA SER A 61 12.95 3.40 -6.73
C SER A 61 13.28 2.23 -5.81
N ALA A 62 14.34 1.48 -6.13
CA ALA A 62 14.82 0.37 -5.30
C ALA A 62 15.24 0.82 -3.88
N GLU A 63 15.76 2.04 -3.77
CA GLU A 63 16.29 2.62 -2.52
C GLU A 63 15.23 2.71 -1.41
N VAL A 64 13.99 3.08 -1.76
CA VAL A 64 12.91 3.30 -0.78
C VAL A 64 12.09 2.06 -0.45
N GLN A 65 12.33 0.93 -1.12
CA GLN A 65 11.49 -0.26 -1.01
C GLN A 65 11.51 -0.89 0.38
N ASN A 66 12.64 -0.79 1.09
CA ASN A 66 12.73 -1.24 2.48
C ASN A 66 11.78 -0.43 3.39
N THR A 67 11.75 0.89 3.21
CA THR A 67 10.85 1.78 3.96
C THR A 67 9.39 1.48 3.65
N ILE A 68 9.03 1.28 2.37
CA ILE A 68 7.67 0.91 1.96
C ILE A 68 7.22 -0.42 2.61
N ARG A 69 8.11 -1.43 2.66
CA ARG A 69 7.82 -2.69 3.34
C ARG A 69 7.62 -2.51 4.84
N ALA A 70 8.41 -1.64 5.48
CA ALA A 70 8.29 -1.36 6.90
C ALA A 70 6.96 -0.70 7.26
N THR A 71 6.30 0.00 6.34
CA THR A 71 4.94 0.53 6.54
C THR A 71 3.83 -0.50 6.29
N GLY A 72 4.17 -1.78 6.07
CA GLY A 72 3.19 -2.83 5.75
C GLY A 72 2.66 -2.75 4.32
N MET A 73 3.22 -1.89 3.46
CA MET A 73 2.89 -1.82 2.05
C MET A 73 3.83 -2.71 1.23
N ARG A 74 3.36 -3.17 0.07
CA ARG A 74 4.19 -3.90 -0.88
C ARG A 74 4.13 -3.21 -2.23
N SER A 75 5.27 -3.00 -2.85
CA SER A 75 5.30 -2.51 -4.23
C SER A 75 4.78 -3.59 -5.16
N VAL A 76 3.94 -3.16 -6.09
CA VAL A 76 3.50 -4.00 -7.19
C VAL A 76 4.62 -4.05 -8.23
N GLN A 77 4.93 -5.24 -8.73
CA GLN A 77 5.76 -5.33 -9.93
C GLN A 77 5.01 -4.59 -11.05
N ALA A 78 5.70 -3.71 -11.78
CA ALA A 78 5.13 -3.03 -12.93
C ALA A 78 4.97 -4.03 -14.08
N GLU A 79 4.03 -4.96 -13.98
CA GLU A 79 3.69 -5.87 -15.06
C GLU A 79 2.45 -5.38 -15.82
N ARG A 80 2.74 -4.89 -17.03
CA ARG A 80 1.81 -4.47 -18.10
C ARG A 80 0.92 -3.25 -17.79
N PRO A 81 0.52 -2.50 -18.84
CA PRO A 81 -0.38 -1.36 -18.69
C PRO A 81 -1.65 -1.77 -17.97
N VAL A 82 -2.04 -0.97 -16.96
CA VAL A 82 -3.28 -1.11 -16.19
C VAL A 82 -4.45 -1.24 -17.18
N LYS A 83 -5.17 -2.36 -17.12
CA LYS A 83 -6.37 -2.57 -17.93
C LYS A 83 -7.56 -1.96 -17.18
N PRO A 84 -8.64 -1.53 -17.87
CA PRO A 84 -9.83 -0.95 -17.24
C PRO A 84 -10.51 -1.84 -16.19
N ARG A 85 -10.23 -3.15 -16.19
CA ARG A 85 -10.71 -4.11 -15.19
C ARG A 85 -9.93 -4.07 -13.85
N ASP A 86 -8.79 -3.39 -13.84
CA ASP A 86 -7.89 -3.28 -12.69
C ASP A 86 -8.18 -1.99 -11.88
N THR A 87 -9.07 -1.11 -12.40
CA THR A 87 -9.59 0.06 -11.69
C THR A 87 -10.88 -0.28 -10.97
N VAL A 88 -10.94 0.01 -9.67
CA VAL A 88 -12.18 -0.08 -8.88
C VAL A 88 -13.16 0.97 -9.40
N GLN A 89 -14.33 0.53 -9.86
CA GLN A 89 -15.54 1.36 -9.90
C GLN A 89 -16.33 1.12 -8.62
#